data_AF-A0A5U3CXK8-F1
#
_entry.id   AF-A0A5U3CXK8-F1
#
_cell.length_a   1.000
_cell.length_b   1.000
_cell.length_c   1.000
_cell.angle_alpha   90.00
_cell.angle_beta   90.00
_cell.angle_gamma   90.00
#
_symmetry.space_group_name_H-M   'P 1'
#
loop_
_entity.id
_entity.type
_entity.pdbx_description
1 polymer ?
#
loop_
_entity_poly.entity_id
_entity_poly.type
_entity_poly.pdbx_seq_one_letter_code
_entity_poly.pdbx_strand_id
1 'polypeptide(L)' 'MKIKFMDITRQAAELERQSVFKEAGQLWNKALFVARHDVNAEYCRHRAEFCLSSMFTRSSQTD' A
#
# COMPACT_ATOMS: atom_id res chain seq x y z
N MET A 1 6.69 -11.74 -15.96
CA MET A 1 7.16 -10.42 -15.46
C MET A 1 7.45 -10.56 -13.97
N LYS A 2 8.70 -10.38 -13.53
CA LYS A 2 9.07 -10.51 -12.11
C LYS A 2 8.67 -9.22 -11.41
N ILE A 3 7.54 -9.24 -10.71
CA ILE A 3 7.09 -8.10 -9.91
C ILE A 3 8.16 -7.83 -8.84
N LYS A 4 8.84 -6.68 -8.93
CA LYS A 4 9.91 -6.33 -7.99
C LYS A 4 9.32 -5.57 -6.82
N PHE A 5 9.62 -6.03 -5.61
CA PHE A 5 9.24 -5.38 -4.35
C PHE A 5 9.45 -3.85 -4.40
N MET A 6 10.64 -3.40 -4.82
CA MET A 6 10.99 -1.97 -4.89
C MET A 6 10.12 -1.16 -5.87
N ASP A 7 9.62 -1.77 -6.94
CA ASP A 7 8.78 -1.06 -7.91
C ASP A 7 7.36 -0.89 -7.35
N ILE A 8 6.82 -1.92 -6.68
CA ILE A 8 5.52 -1.81 -6.00
C ILE A 8 5.57 -0.78 -4.89
N THR A 9 6.59 -0.83 -4.02
CA THR A 9 6.67 0.09 -2.86
C THR A 9 6.89 1.53 -3.30
N ARG A 10 7.64 1.77 -4.39
CA ARG A 10 7.77 3.10 -4.99
C ARG A 10 6.42 3.64 -5.46
N GLN A 11 5.64 2.81 -6.17
CA GLN A 11 4.32 3.19 -6.67
C GLN A 11 3.33 3.42 -5.51
N ALA A 12 3.34 2.55 -4.50
CA ALA A 12 2.51 2.69 -3.31
C ALA A 12 2.79 4.01 -2.57
N ALA A 13 4.07 4.35 -2.40
CA ALA A 13 4.47 5.61 -1.77
C ALA A 13 4.10 6.85 -2.60
N GLU A 14 4.10 6.76 -3.94
CA GLU A 14 3.64 7.84 -4.81
C GLU A 14 2.13 8.06 -4.67
N LEU A 15 1.33 7.00 -4.65
CA LEU A 15 -0.12 7.10 -4.45
C LEU A 15 -0.47 7.67 -3.08
N GLU A 16 0.28 7.33 -2.02
CA GLU A 16 0.12 7.98 -0.72
C GLU A 16 0.36 9.49 -0.78
N ARG A 17 1.39 9.95 -1.48
CA ARG A 17 1.65 11.40 -1.67
C ARG A 17 0.50 12.10 -2.38
N GLN A 18 -0.22 11.37 -3.24
CA GLN A 18 -1.38 11.86 -3.97
C GLN A 18 -2.70 11.66 -3.20
N SER A 19 -2.66 11.22 -1.94
CA SER A 19 -3.84 10.89 -1.13
C SER A 19 -4.75 9.80 -1.72
N VAL A 20 -4.24 8.98 -2.64
CA VAL A 20 -4.96 7.83 -3.23
C VAL A 20 -4.78 6.61 -2.32
N PHE A 21 -5.24 6.73 -1.08
CA PHE A 21 -4.91 5.79 0.00
C PHE A 21 -5.46 4.37 -0.23
N LYS A 22 -6.65 4.23 -0.79
CA LYS A 22 -7.23 2.89 -1.08
C LYS A 22 -6.33 2.07 -2.00
N GLU A 23 -5.87 2.67 -3.10
CA GLU A 23 -5.00 1.99 -4.06
C GLU A 23 -3.58 1.82 -3.51
N ALA A 24 -3.07 2.82 -2.78
CA ALA A 24 -1.79 2.71 -2.09
C ALA A 24 -1.78 1.50 -1.12
N GLY A 25 -2.82 1.35 -0.31
CA GLY A 25 -2.96 0.24 0.63
C GLY A 25 -3.02 -1.13 -0.04
N GLN A 26 -3.67 -1.23 -1.20
CA GLN A 26 -3.66 -2.45 -2.01
C GLN A 26 -2.26 -2.76 -2.54
N LEU A 27 -1.49 -1.76 -2.97
CA LEU A 27 -0.11 -1.95 -3.40
C LEU A 27 0.79 -2.35 -2.23
N TRP A 28 0.60 -1.79 -1.03
CA TRP A 28 1.33 -2.23 0.16
C TRP A 28 1.04 -3.70 0.53
N ASN A 29 -0.21 -4.15 0.40
CA ASN A 29 -0.54 -5.58 0.55
C ASN A 29 0.14 -6.46 -0.51
N LYS A 30 0.24 -5.99 -1.76
CA LYS A 30 1.00 -6.69 -2.81
C LYS A 30 2.50 -6.73 -2.50
N ALA A 31 3.05 -5.63 -1.98
CA ALA A 31 4.45 -5.53 -1.57
C ALA A 31 4.76 -6.47 -0.39
N LEU A 32 3.85 -6.58 0.57
CA LEU A 32 3.92 -7.52 1.69
C LEU A 32 4.10 -8.96 1.19
N PHE A 33 3.32 -9.40 0.19
CA PHE A 33 3.40 -10.76 -0.34
C PHE A 33 4.74 -11.10 -1.02
N VAL A 34 5.42 -10.10 -1.59
CA VAL A 34 6.69 -10.31 -2.30
C VAL A 34 7.92 -9.88 -1.48
N ALA A 35 7.72 -9.42 -0.25
CA ALA A 35 8.79 -9.06 0.67
C ALA A 35 9.59 -10.31 1.06
N ARG A 36 10.92 -10.22 0.96
CA ARG A 36 11.84 -11.31 1.33
C ARG A 36 12.38 -11.23 2.75
N HIS A 37 12.24 -10.06 3.37
CA HIS A 37 12.75 -9.76 4.70
C HIS A 37 11.57 -9.38 5.59
N ASP A 38 11.56 -9.89 6.82
CA ASP A 38 10.46 -9.68 7.75
C ASP A 38 10.25 -8.20 8.07
N VAL A 39 11.34 -7.42 8.20
CA VAL A 39 11.29 -5.96 8.39
C VAL A 39 10.52 -5.27 7.27
N ASN A 40 10.72 -5.71 6.03
CA ASN A 40 10.01 -5.16 4.88
C ASN A 40 8.55 -5.59 4.85
N ALA A 41 8.28 -6.83 5.23
CA ALA A 41 6.92 -7.36 5.35
C ALA A 41 6.13 -6.59 6.42
N GLU A 42 6.70 -6.42 7.60
CA GLU A 42 6.13 -5.64 8.71
C GLU A 42 5.88 -4.18 8.32
N TYR A 43 6.86 -3.54 7.69
CA TYR A 43 6.68 -2.18 7.16
C TYR A 43 5.50 -2.11 6.17
N CYS A 44 5.42 -3.03 5.21
CA CYS A 44 4.31 -3.06 4.25
C CYS A 44 2.96 -3.31 4.92
N ARG A 45 2.91 -4.16 5.95
CA ARG A 45 1.69 -4.43 6.73
C ARG A 45 1.19 -3.15 7.40
N HIS A 46 2.04 -2.45 8.14
CA HIS A 46 1.67 -1.21 8.82
C HIS A 46 1.20 -0.13 7.84
N ARG A 47 1.85 -0.04 6.66
CA ARG A 47 1.44 0.91 5.62
C ARG A 47 0.12 0.54 4.98
N ALA A 48 -0.13 -0.74 4.73
CA ALA A 48 -1.42 -1.21 4.24
C ALA A 48 -2.54 -0.92 5.25
N GLU A 49 -2.34 -1.22 6.53
CA GLU A 49 -3.29 -0.92 7.60
C GLU A 49 -3.59 0.57 7.73
N PHE A 50 -2.55 1.41 7.69
CA PHE A 50 -2.69 2.86 7.68
C PHE A 50 -3.57 3.32 6.51
N CYS A 51 -3.19 2.95 5.29
CA CYS A 51 -3.86 3.39 4.06
C CYS A 51 -5.30 2.86 3.93
N LEU A 52 -5.55 1.63 4.37
CA LEU A 52 -6.88 1.00 4.28
C LEU A 52 -7.76 1.31 5.49
N SER A 53 -7.25 2.03 6.49
CA SER A 53 -8.08 2.46 7.62
C SER A 53 -9.27 3.27 7.11
N SER A 54 -10.42 3.10 7.78
CA SER A 54 -11.68 3.70 7.31
C SER A 54 -11.59 5.22 7.15
N MET A 55 -10.73 5.90 7.92
CA MET A 55 -10.52 7.35 7.81
C MET A 55 -10.04 7.81 6.43
N PHE A 56 -9.23 7.00 5.73
CA PHE A 56 -8.68 7.36 4.42
C PHE A 56 -9.42 6.72 3.25
N THR A 57 -10.35 5.81 3.52
CA THR A 57 -11.10 5.07 2.49
C THR A 57 -12.61 5.36 2.48
N ARG A 58 -13.11 6.15 3.45
CA ARG A 58 -14.52 6.58 3.56
C ARG A 58 -15.03 7.42 2.38
N SER A 59 -14.15 8.04 1.58
CA SER A 59 -14.55 9.00 0.54
C SER A 59 -14.94 8.39 -0.82
N SER A 60 -15.34 7.12 -0.89
CA SER A 60 -15.78 6.49 -2.15
C SER A 60 -17.27 6.09 -2.19
N GLN A 61 -18.08 6.69 -1.32
CA GLN A 61 -19.55 6.57 -1.32
C GLN A 61 -20.20 7.95 -1.11
N THR A 62 -20.15 8.80 -2.13
CA THR A 62 -21.13 9.88 -2.30
C THR A 62 -21.42 10.00 -3.80
N ASP A 63 -22.65 9.59 -4.14
CA ASP A 63 -23.45 9.74 -5.37
C ASP A 63 -22.96 9.16 -6.71
#